data_AF-A0A2D8EK31-F1
#
_entry.id   AF-A0A2D8EK31-F1
#
_cell.length_a   1.000
_cell.length_b   1.000
_cell.length_c   1.000
_cell.angle_alpha   90.00
_cell.angle_beta   90.00
_cell.angle_gamma   90.00
#
_symmetry.space_group_name_H-M   'P 1'
#
loop_
_entity.id
_entity.type
_entity.pdbx_description
1 polymer ?
#
loop_
_entity_poly.entity_id
_entity_poly.type
_entity_poly.pdbx_seq_one_letter_code
_entity_poly.pdbx_strand_id
1 'polypeptide(L)'
;MPIVENAEQIGTITLEDGRVVPKYKVKTETTLTNIDTGQEYESEAAMQADIDDPNTSTTAEKIRRDVKVFAPSLKDMLGEAAE
;
A
#
# COMPACT_ATOMS: atom_id res chain seq x y z
N MET A 1 -5.00 7.62 10.34
CA MET A 1 -5.21 6.16 10.19
C MET A 1 -4.44 5.68 8.98
N PRO A 2 -3.77 4.50 9.01
CA PRO A 2 -3.07 3.98 7.84
C PRO A 2 -4.08 3.49 6.79
N ILE A 3 -3.80 3.79 5.52
CA ILE A 3 -4.51 3.27 4.36
C ILE A 3 -4.08 1.80 4.22
N VAL A 4 -4.96 0.88 4.60
CA VAL A 4 -4.70 -0.56 4.57
C VAL A 4 -5.23 -1.16 3.27
N GLU A 5 -4.33 -1.66 2.43
CA GLU A 5 -4.69 -2.52 1.31
C GLU A 5 -4.47 -3.98 1.71
N ASN A 6 -5.51 -4.80 1.53
CA ASN A 6 -5.47 -6.21 1.90
C ASN A 6 -4.74 -7.05 0.84
N ALA A 7 -4.22 -8.20 1.26
CA ALA A 7 -3.63 -9.16 0.35
C ALA A 7 -4.74 -9.84 -0.49
N GLU A 8 -4.55 -9.91 -1.81
CA GLU A 8 -5.52 -10.51 -2.71
C GLU A 8 -4.82 -11.15 -3.91
N GLN A 9 -5.30 -12.30 -4.38
CA GLN A 9 -4.73 -12.94 -5.56
C GLN A 9 -5.18 -12.22 -6.83
N ILE A 10 -4.24 -11.64 -7.57
CA ILE A 10 -4.54 -10.84 -8.77
C ILE A 10 -4.53 -11.69 -10.04
N GLY A 11 -3.91 -12.88 -10.01
CA GLY A 11 -3.89 -13.81 -11.14
C GLY A 11 -2.75 -14.80 -11.11
N THR A 12 -2.32 -15.26 -12.28
CA THR A 12 -1.18 -16.16 -12.49
C THR A 12 -0.24 -15.61 -13.56
N ILE A 13 1.05 -15.82 -13.37
CA ILE A 13 2.09 -15.47 -14.34
C ILE A 13 2.77 -16.76 -14.82
N THR A 14 2.88 -16.91 -16.13
CA THR A 14 3.67 -17.96 -16.77
C THR A 14 5.10 -17.47 -16.94
N LEU A 15 6.04 -18.17 -16.33
CA LEU A 15 7.47 -17.94 -16.45
C LEU A 15 7.99 -18.47 -17.78
N GLU A 16 9.14 -17.98 -18.24
CA GLU A 16 9.78 -18.45 -19.49
C GLU A 16 10.11 -19.95 -19.49
N ASP A 17 10.21 -20.59 -18.32
CA ASP A 17 10.41 -22.05 -18.22
C ASP A 17 9.12 -22.89 -18.28
N GLY A 18 7.97 -22.24 -18.49
CA GLY A 18 6.66 -22.89 -18.58
C GLY A 18 5.94 -23.09 -17.25
N ARG A 19 6.56 -22.79 -16.10
CA ARG A 19 5.87 -22.82 -14.79
C ARG A 19 4.86 -21.67 -14.66
N VAL A 20 3.67 -22.01 -14.17
CA VAL A 20 2.62 -21.05 -13.81
C VAL A 20 2.69 -20.80 -12.31
N VAL A 21 2.99 -19.56 -11.91
CA VAL A 21 3.02 -19.17 -10.49
C VAL A 21 1.90 -18.17 -10.17
N PRO A 22 1.25 -18.29 -9.00
CA PRO A 22 0.24 -17.34 -8.57
C PRO A 22 0.86 -15.97 -8.26
N LYS A 23 0.19 -14.91 -8.72
CA LYS A 23 0.53 -13.52 -8.45
C LYS A 23 -0.38 -12.98 -7.35
N TYR A 24 0.23 -12.71 -6.20
CA TYR A 24 -0.46 -12.13 -5.04
C TYR A 24 -0.18 -10.64 -4.94
N LYS A 25 -1.22 -9.85 -4.65
CA LYS A 25 -1.09 -8.54 -4.02
C LYS A 25 -0.80 -8.79 -2.56
N VAL A 26 0.24 -8.16 -2.05
CA VAL A 26 0.62 -8.26 -0.64
C VAL A 26 -0.13 -7.21 0.17
N LYS A 27 -0.35 -7.47 1.46
CA LYS A 27 -0.93 -6.47 2.36
C LYS A 27 0.04 -5.28 2.47
N THR A 28 -0.46 -4.08 2.24
CA THR A 28 0.32 -2.84 2.38
C THR A 28 -0.41 -1.85 3.28
N GLU A 29 0.30 -1.26 4.23
CA GLU A 29 -0.22 -0.20 5.08
C GLU A 29 0.53 1.09 4.73
N THR A 30 -0.16 2.05 4.15
CA THR A 30 0.42 3.35 3.78
C THR A 30 -0.03 4.41 4.79
N THR A 31 0.93 5.04 5.46
CA THR A 31 0.67 6.22 6.30
C THR A 31 1.15 7.46 5.58
N LEU A 32 0.29 8.46 5.47
CA LEU A 32 0.62 9.77 4.93
C LEU A 32 0.68 10.76 6.09
N THR A 33 1.81 11.43 6.27
CA THR A 33 2.03 12.37 7.37
C THR A 33 2.64 13.68 6.86
N ASN A 34 2.07 14.80 7.26
CA ASN A 34 2.64 16.13 7.03
C ASN A 34 3.81 16.35 8.00
N ILE A 35 4.99 16.67 7.49
CA ILE A 35 6.18 16.87 8.34
C ILE A 35 6.16 18.19 9.12
N ASP A 36 5.45 19.21 8.66
CA ASP A 36 5.39 20.51 9.34
C ASP A 36 4.31 20.54 10.42
N THR A 37 3.11 20.06 10.09
CA THR A 37 1.97 20.11 11.01
C THR A 37 1.85 18.84 11.86
N GLY A 38 2.52 17.75 11.46
CA GLY A 38 2.37 16.44 12.08
C GLY A 38 1.03 15.76 11.76
N GLN A 39 0.24 16.33 10.86
CA GLN A 39 -1.08 15.82 10.52
C GLN A 39 -0.98 14.50 9.74
N GLU A 40 -1.68 13.47 10.21
CA GLU A 40 -1.83 12.21 9.48
C GLU A 40 -3.08 12.26 8.59
N TYR A 41 -2.91 11.90 7.31
CA TYR A 41 -4.01 11.85 6.35
C TYR A 41 -4.55 10.44 6.22
N GLU A 42 -5.88 10.34 6.17
CA GLU A 42 -6.60 9.06 6.06
C GLU A 42 -6.73 8.59 4.60
N SER A 43 -6.39 9.45 3.64
CA SER A 43 -6.51 9.19 2.21
C SER A 43 -5.63 10.15 1.41
N GLU A 44 -5.19 9.74 0.22
CA GLU A 44 -4.47 10.61 -0.72
C GLU A 44 -5.31 11.84 -1.11
N ALA A 45 -6.63 11.72 -1.16
CA ALA A 45 -7.52 12.85 -1.44
C ALA A 45 -7.51 13.93 -0.33
N ALA A 46 -7.43 13.53 0.94
CA ALA A 46 -7.38 14.47 2.06
C ALA A 46 -6.04 15.22 2.10
N MET A 47 -4.96 14.51 1.80
CA MET A 47 -3.63 15.09 1.60
C MET A 47 -3.62 16.07 0.43
N GLN A 48 -4.18 15.69 -0.71
CA GLN A 48 -4.23 16.52 -1.89
C GLN A 48 -5.05 17.79 -1.65
N ALA A 49 -6.20 17.67 -0.98
CA ALA A 49 -7.02 18.83 -0.61
C ALA A 49 -6.27 19.81 0.31
N ASP A 50 -5.42 19.31 1.20
CA ASP A 50 -4.58 20.15 2.07
C ASP A 50 -3.46 20.83 1.29
N ILE A 51 -2.83 20.15 0.33
CA ILE A 51 -1.81 20.73 -0.58
C ILE A 51 -2.42 21.79 -1.50
N ASP A 52 -3.63 21.55 -2.01
CA ASP A 52 -4.36 22.47 -2.89
C ASP A 52 -4.99 23.64 -2.12
N ASP A 53 -5.02 23.61 -0.78
CA ASP A 53 -5.54 24.71 0.04
C ASP A 53 -4.52 25.85 0.13
N PRO A 54 -4.80 27.04 -0.46
CA PRO A 54 -3.88 28.17 -0.43
C PRO A 54 -3.72 28.79 0.96
N ASN A 55 -4.52 28.38 1.95
CA ASN A 55 -4.41 28.80 3.34
C ASN A 55 -3.43 27.94 4.15
N THR A 56 -2.98 26.81 3.60
CA THR A 56 -1.97 25.98 4.23
C THR A 56 -0.64 26.14 3.50
N SER A 57 0.48 25.98 4.21
CA SER A 57 1.80 25.91 3.56
C SER A 57 2.16 24.48 3.18
N THR A 58 1.18 23.57 3.14
CA THR A 58 1.42 22.16 2.87
C THR A 58 1.78 22.00 1.40
N THR A 59 2.92 21.39 1.13
CA THR A 59 3.34 21.03 -0.24
C THR A 59 3.56 19.53 -0.35
N ALA A 60 3.51 18.99 -1.57
CA ALA A 60 3.76 17.56 -1.80
C ALA A 60 5.13 17.09 -1.26
N GLU A 61 6.13 17.98 -1.24
CA GLU A 61 7.46 17.71 -0.68
C GLU A 61 7.46 17.58 0.85
N LYS A 62 6.47 18.20 1.51
CA LYS A 62 6.24 18.15 2.95
C LYS A 62 5.32 16.99 3.36
N ILE A 63 5.02 16.09 2.43
CA ILE A 63 4.33 14.85 2.75
C ILE A 63 5.33 13.72 2.84
N ARG A 64 5.35 13.08 4.00
CA ARG A 64 6.02 11.81 4.20
C ARG A 64 5.04 10.67 3.93
N ARG A 65 5.42 9.77 3.04
CA ARG A 65 4.68 8.55 2.70
C ARG A 65 5.42 7.33 3.23
N ASP A 66 5.00 6.81 4.37
CA ASP A 66 5.54 5.58 4.93
C ASP A 66 4.72 4.38 4.42
N VAL A 67 5.32 3.53 3.60
CA VAL A 67 4.68 2.31 3.08
C VAL A 67 5.26 1.11 3.80
N LYS A 68 4.43 0.44 4.60
CA LYS A 68 4.76 -0.84 5.22
C LYS A 68 4.23 -1.96 4.34
N VAL A 69 5.14 -2.71 3.75
CA VAL A 69 4.82 -3.90 2.97
C VAL A 69 4.95 -5.12 3.86
N PHE A 70 3.87 -5.89 4.00
CA PHE A 70 3.91 -7.14 4.74
C PHE A 70 4.33 -8.25 3.79
N ALA A 71 5.44 -8.91 4.11
CA ALA A 71 5.85 -10.09 3.39
C ALA A 71 4.73 -11.14 3.46
N PRO A 72 4.30 -11.71 2.32
CA PRO A 72 3.31 -12.77 2.32
C PRO A 72 3.89 -13.95 3.10
N SER A 73 3.14 -14.45 4.08
CA SER A 73 3.57 -15.62 4.84
C SER A 73 3.48 -16.86 3.96
N LEU A 74 4.29 -17.89 4.23
CA LEU A 74 4.17 -19.18 3.53
C LEU A 74 2.75 -19.75 3.60
N LYS A 75 2.01 -19.45 4.68
CA LYS A 75 0.59 -19.78 4.86
C LYS A 75 -0.36 -19.08 3.86
N ASP A 76 -0.01 -17.89 3.38
CA ASP A 76 -0.73 -17.15 2.34
C ASP A 76 -0.38 -17.66 0.93
N MET A 77 0.84 -18.17 0.74
CA MET A 77 1.36 -18.61 -0.56
C MET A 77 1.11 -20.10 -0.85
N LEU A 78 1.02 -20.92 0.18
CA LEU A 78 0.62 -22.32 0.10
C LEU A 78 -0.88 -22.37 0.29
N GLY A 79 -1.63 -22.31 -0.82
CA GLY A 79 -3.05 -22.67 -0.81
C GLY A 79 -3.24 -24.00 -0.08
N GLU A 80 -4.37 -24.15 0.64
CA GLU A 80 -4.72 -25.34 1.41
C GLU A 80 -4.24 -26.60 0.69
N ALA A 81 -3.32 -27.32 1.33
CA ALA A 81 -2.88 -28.60 0.84
C ALA A 81 -4.14 -29.47 0.76
N ALA A 82 -4.55 -29.80 -0.47
CA ALA A 82 -5.62 -30.74 -0.70
C ALA A 82 -5.26 -32.05 0.02
N GLU A 83 -6.05 -32.41 1.04
CA GLU A 83 -6.10 -33.76 1.61
C GLU A 83 -6.50 -34.79 0.56
#